data_AF-A0A7S0TDR6-F1
#
_entry.id   AF-A0A7S0TDR6-F1
#
_cell.length_a   1.000
_cell.length_b   1.000
_cell.length_c   1.000
_cell.angle_alpha   90.00
_cell.angle_beta   90.00
_cell.angle_gamma   90.00
#
_symmetry.space_group_name_H-M   'P 1'
#
loop_
_entity.id
_entity.type
_entity.pdbx_description
1 polymer ?
#
loop_
_entity_poly.entity_id
_entity_poly.type
_entity_poly.pdbx_seq_one_letter_code
_entity_poly.pdbx_strand_id
1 'polypeptide(L)'
;DVSSFDYYEVSPLIPNPPVQVSRVKQKSNWCHLCWQRFTCCSKWLCALMTLLLIVLILIVVRSVLPFGWPWWIPSIVYDSTDPHIILIVADDIGWGDLGYGGAEYPTTNIDMLKLSGIALNRFYAHESGSATRSAILTGVPGYALGLQNGIDTGSNAHIPLDVPLLPELLRAQRGYATHMVGKWSLGYSRFEYTPTRRGFDTFLGFHQRYIDYWHYSATIQERLDADSDIQMLVGYDLWRNEKVYQPEVKMQYATELFDDHVGSLIDAHVASEHADQPMFLMYAPPNAHAPIQYHYEYDSECAYIRETGELIRSQYCNLMQELDASIGRLVGK
;
A
#
# COMPACT_ATOMS: atom_id res chain seq x y z
N ASP A 1 -10.65 -44.73 -39.61
CA ASP A 1 -11.16 -45.23 -38.32
C ASP A 1 -12.33 -44.40 -37.85
N VAL A 2 -13.35 -45.10 -37.36
CA VAL A 2 -14.74 -44.67 -37.15
C VAL A 2 -14.98 -44.37 -35.66
N SER A 3 -15.67 -43.25 -35.35
CA SER A 3 -16.68 -43.08 -34.28
C SER A 3 -17.01 -41.58 -34.11
N SER A 4 -18.08 -41.00 -34.67
CA SER A 4 -19.52 -41.01 -34.31
C SER A 4 -19.88 -40.30 -32.99
N PHE A 5 -20.54 -39.13 -33.08
CA PHE A 5 -21.52 -38.63 -32.10
C PHE A 5 -22.56 -37.73 -32.83
N ASP A 6 -23.84 -38.06 -32.62
CA ASP A 6 -25.02 -37.44 -33.25
C ASP A 6 -25.55 -36.22 -32.47
N TYR A 7 -26.16 -35.30 -33.21
CA TYR A 7 -26.85 -34.08 -32.78
C TYR A 7 -28.39 -34.25 -32.76
N TYR A 8 -29.10 -33.28 -32.13
CA TYR A 8 -30.39 -32.61 -32.48
C TYR A 8 -31.15 -32.19 -31.19
N GLU A 9 -31.17 -30.90 -30.83
CA GLU A 9 -32.14 -29.80 -31.14
C GLU A 9 -33.48 -29.83 -30.36
N VAL A 10 -33.73 -28.89 -29.43
CA VAL A 10 -34.49 -27.60 -29.50
C VAL A 10 -35.99 -27.70 -29.06
N SER A 11 -36.32 -26.91 -28.01
CA SER A 11 -37.55 -26.23 -27.49
C SER A 11 -38.89 -26.21 -28.29
N PRO A 12 -40.03 -25.58 -27.86
CA PRO A 12 -40.53 -25.06 -26.54
C PRO A 12 -42.07 -25.29 -26.21
N LEU A 13 -42.47 -24.98 -24.95
CA LEU A 13 -43.66 -24.26 -24.38
C LEU A 13 -45.18 -24.43 -24.77
N ILE A 14 -46.01 -24.21 -23.71
CA ILE A 14 -47.44 -23.72 -23.53
C ILE A 14 -48.65 -24.75 -23.50
N PRO A 15 -49.90 -24.44 -23.00
CA PRO A 15 -50.46 -24.76 -21.64
C PRO A 15 -51.91 -25.38 -21.53
N ASN A 16 -52.35 -25.78 -20.30
CA ASN A 16 -53.69 -25.79 -19.59
C ASN A 16 -55.05 -26.13 -20.32
N PRO A 17 -56.25 -26.39 -19.67
CA PRO A 17 -56.69 -26.60 -18.26
C PRO A 17 -57.73 -27.80 -18.10
N PRO A 18 -58.87 -27.73 -17.35
CA PRO A 18 -59.14 -28.03 -15.91
C PRO A 18 -60.21 -29.15 -15.67
N VAL A 19 -60.52 -29.57 -14.41
CA VAL A 19 -61.89 -29.96 -13.92
C VAL A 19 -61.93 -30.08 -12.36
N GLN A 20 -63.03 -29.58 -11.77
CA GLN A 20 -63.47 -29.67 -10.36
C GLN A 20 -64.45 -30.84 -10.12
N VAL A 21 -64.45 -31.49 -8.93
CA VAL A 21 -65.63 -32.16 -8.32
C VAL A 21 -65.51 -32.15 -6.77
N SER A 22 -66.65 -32.38 -6.09
CA SER A 22 -67.21 -31.78 -4.88
C SER A 22 -67.15 -32.59 -3.56
N ARG A 23 -67.62 -31.92 -2.48
CA ARG A 23 -67.72 -32.31 -1.05
C ARG A 23 -68.49 -33.60 -0.73
N VAL A 24 -68.09 -34.26 0.38
CA VAL A 24 -69.01 -34.87 1.37
C VAL A 24 -68.53 -34.59 2.80
N LYS A 25 -69.46 -34.18 3.68
CA LYS A 25 -69.27 -33.98 5.14
C LYS A 25 -69.62 -35.28 5.88
N GLN A 26 -68.83 -35.65 6.89
CA GLN A 26 -69.32 -36.48 8.00
C GLN A 26 -68.68 -36.02 9.32
N LYS A 27 -69.54 -35.76 10.32
CA LYS A 27 -69.21 -35.29 11.68
C LYS A 27 -68.62 -36.43 12.52
N SER A 28 -67.62 -36.16 13.35
CA SER A 28 -67.58 -36.70 14.72
C SER A 28 -66.84 -35.72 15.66
N ASN A 29 -67.53 -35.35 16.74
CA ASN A 29 -67.11 -34.37 17.74
C ASN A 29 -66.62 -35.10 18.99
N TRP A 30 -65.38 -35.59 19.07
CA TRP A 30 -64.80 -36.07 20.33
C TRP A 30 -63.26 -36.06 20.26
N CYS A 31 -62.60 -34.92 20.54
CA CYS A 31 -61.20 -34.89 21.09
C CYS A 31 -60.54 -33.48 21.17
N HIS A 32 -61.26 -32.38 21.40
CA HIS A 32 -60.60 -31.06 21.51
C HIS A 32 -60.33 -30.55 22.94
N LEU A 33 -60.76 -31.26 23.99
CA LEU A 33 -60.61 -30.79 25.38
C LEU A 33 -59.46 -31.40 26.19
N CYS A 34 -58.72 -32.38 25.65
CA CYS A 34 -57.61 -33.01 26.39
C CYS A 34 -56.20 -32.53 25.98
N TRP A 35 -56.04 -31.92 24.80
CA TRP A 35 -54.71 -31.58 24.26
C TRP A 35 -54.18 -30.18 24.63
N GLN A 36 -55.04 -29.29 25.17
CA GLN A 36 -54.63 -27.91 25.52
C GLN A 36 -54.06 -27.75 26.94
N ARG A 37 -54.10 -28.77 27.80
CA ARG A 37 -53.55 -28.66 29.18
C ARG A 37 -52.11 -29.17 29.36
N PHE A 38 -51.54 -29.91 28.42
CA PHE A 38 -50.17 -30.43 28.54
C PHE A 38 -49.08 -29.60 27.82
N THR A 39 -49.43 -28.66 26.94
CA THR A 39 -48.45 -27.86 26.17
C THR A 39 -48.10 -26.50 26.80
N CYS A 40 -48.79 -26.10 27.87
CA CYS A 40 -48.54 -24.80 28.51
C CYS A 40 -47.45 -24.88 29.60
N CYS A 41 -47.30 -26.02 30.28
CA CYS A 41 -46.29 -26.18 31.34
C CYS A 41 -44.87 -26.36 30.77
N SER A 42 -44.70 -26.89 29.55
CA SER A 42 -43.37 -27.12 28.98
C SER A 42 -42.71 -25.88 28.38
N LYS A 43 -43.48 -24.87 27.95
CA LYS A 43 -42.91 -23.63 27.39
C LYS A 43 -42.24 -22.77 28.45
N TRP A 44 -42.82 -22.70 29.65
CA TRP A 44 -42.23 -21.97 30.78
C TRP A 44 -40.99 -22.67 31.33
N LEU A 45 -41.02 -23.99 31.43
CA LEU A 45 -39.86 -24.80 31.82
C LEU A 45 -38.74 -24.73 30.78
N CYS A 46 -39.05 -24.82 29.48
CA CYS A 46 -38.05 -24.61 28.42
C CYS A 46 -37.50 -23.18 28.45
N ALA A 47 -38.35 -22.15 28.58
CA ALA A 47 -37.89 -20.76 28.64
C ALA A 47 -36.98 -20.53 29.86
N LEU A 48 -37.33 -21.08 31.02
CA LEU A 48 -36.52 -21.00 32.24
C LEU A 48 -35.19 -21.75 32.07
N MET A 49 -35.20 -22.94 31.47
CA MET A 49 -33.99 -23.71 31.20
C MET A 49 -33.09 -23.01 30.18
N THR A 50 -33.64 -22.39 29.13
CA THR A 50 -32.87 -21.61 28.16
C THR A 50 -32.27 -20.36 28.81
N LEU A 51 -33.03 -19.67 29.67
CA LEU A 51 -32.52 -18.54 30.45
C LEU A 51 -31.39 -18.96 31.39
N LEU A 52 -31.58 -20.08 32.11
CA LEU A 52 -30.55 -20.64 32.98
C LEU A 52 -29.30 -21.06 32.19
N LEU A 53 -29.46 -21.62 30.99
CA LEU A 53 -28.35 -21.99 30.12
C LEU A 53 -27.58 -20.75 29.62
N ILE A 54 -28.29 -19.70 29.20
CA ILE A 54 -27.70 -18.42 28.79
C ILE A 54 -26.94 -17.80 29.97
N VAL A 55 -27.55 -17.77 31.17
CA VAL A 55 -26.92 -17.26 32.39
C VAL A 55 -25.67 -18.08 32.73
N LEU A 56 -25.74 -19.41 32.62
CA LEU A 56 -24.58 -20.28 32.87
C LEU A 56 -23.47 -20.04 31.85
N ILE A 57 -23.79 -19.89 30.56
CA ILE A 57 -22.83 -19.54 29.51
C ILE A 57 -22.18 -18.19 29.82
N LEU A 58 -22.96 -17.19 30.22
CA LEU A 58 -22.42 -15.87 30.59
C LEU A 58 -21.51 -15.94 31.82
N ILE A 59 -21.81 -16.79 32.82
CA ILE A 59 -20.97 -17.01 34.00
C ILE A 59 -19.68 -17.76 33.63
N VAL A 60 -19.76 -18.77 32.76
CA VAL A 60 -18.59 -19.53 32.28
C VAL A 60 -17.70 -18.64 31.42
N VAL A 61 -18.25 -17.88 30.48
CA VAL A 61 -17.50 -16.89 29.69
C VAL A 61 -16.83 -15.85 30.61
N ARG A 62 -17.51 -15.41 31.67
CA ARG A 62 -16.96 -14.47 32.66
C ARG A 62 -15.88 -15.08 33.58
N SER A 63 -15.86 -16.39 33.78
CA SER A 63 -14.89 -17.07 34.65
C SER A 63 -13.67 -17.61 33.87
N VAL A 64 -13.80 -17.77 32.56
CA VAL A 64 -12.68 -18.13 31.66
C VAL A 64 -11.93 -16.90 31.15
N LEU A 65 -12.57 -15.72 31.13
CA LEU A 65 -11.89 -14.45 30.88
C LEU A 65 -11.15 -13.98 32.15
N PRO A 66 -9.82 -13.76 32.10
CA PRO A 66 -9.05 -13.36 33.27
C PRO A 66 -9.60 -12.05 33.86
N PHE A 67 -9.89 -12.08 35.16
CA PHE A 67 -10.28 -10.92 35.97
C PHE A 67 -9.20 -9.82 35.83
N GLY A 68 -9.43 -8.87 34.91
CA GLY A 68 -8.47 -7.81 34.59
C GLY A 68 -8.38 -7.45 33.11
N TRP A 69 -8.99 -8.21 32.19
CA TRP A 69 -9.12 -7.77 30.81
C TRP A 69 -10.12 -6.61 30.72
N PRO A 70 -9.69 -5.40 30.32
CA PRO A 70 -10.60 -4.28 30.20
C PRO A 70 -11.59 -4.57 29.08
N TRP A 71 -12.89 -4.38 29.36
CA TRP A 71 -13.97 -4.48 28.36
C TRP A 71 -13.91 -3.37 27.31
N TRP A 72 -12.99 -2.43 27.44
CA TRP A 72 -12.60 -1.51 26.39
C TRP A 72 -11.41 -2.12 25.65
N ILE A 73 -11.65 -2.78 24.52
CA ILE A 73 -10.68 -2.64 23.43
C ILE A 73 -10.85 -1.18 23.03
N PRO A 74 -9.84 -0.30 23.20
CA PRO A 74 -9.94 1.01 22.60
C PRO A 74 -10.05 0.75 21.11
N SER A 75 -11.24 0.94 20.54
CA SER A 75 -11.35 1.12 19.12
C SER A 75 -10.37 2.23 18.78
N ILE A 76 -9.47 2.00 17.83
CA ILE A 76 -8.64 3.07 17.29
C ILE A 76 -9.63 4.12 16.78
N VAL A 77 -9.77 5.22 17.51
CA VAL A 77 -10.65 6.31 17.13
C VAL A 77 -9.85 7.16 16.16
N TYR A 78 -10.16 7.03 14.88
CA TYR A 78 -9.76 8.03 13.89
C TYR A 78 -10.87 9.08 13.77
N ASP A 79 -10.48 10.31 13.50
CA ASP A 79 -11.41 11.39 13.19
C ASP A 79 -11.56 11.45 11.67
N SER A 80 -12.78 11.31 11.14
CA SER A 80 -13.02 11.40 9.69
C SER A 80 -12.78 12.80 9.12
N THR A 81 -12.47 13.79 9.97
CA THR A 81 -12.02 15.12 9.56
C THR A 81 -10.51 15.25 9.44
N ASP A 82 -9.72 14.27 9.92
CA ASP A 82 -8.28 14.27 9.73
C ASP A 82 -7.96 14.11 8.22
N PRO A 83 -7.04 14.91 7.66
CA PRO A 83 -6.76 14.88 6.23
C PRO A 83 -5.98 13.63 5.83
N HIS A 84 -6.21 13.13 4.61
CA HIS A 84 -5.24 12.25 3.96
C HIS A 84 -3.95 13.04 3.68
N ILE A 85 -2.81 12.43 3.97
CA ILE A 85 -1.48 13.01 3.80
C ILE A 85 -0.75 12.17 2.76
N ILE A 86 -0.44 12.77 1.61
CA ILE A 86 0.40 12.17 0.58
C ILE A 86 1.73 12.93 0.57
N LEU A 87 2.81 12.22 0.90
CA LEU A 87 4.16 12.75 0.92
C LEU A 87 4.95 12.17 -0.26
N ILE A 88 5.22 13.01 -1.26
CA ILE A 88 6.02 12.65 -2.43
C ILE A 88 7.48 13.06 -2.19
N VAL A 89 8.41 12.10 -2.24
CA VAL A 89 9.84 12.30 -2.02
C VAL A 89 10.62 11.85 -3.25
N ALA A 90 10.84 12.78 -4.17
CA ALA A 90 11.70 12.56 -5.32
C ALA A 90 13.19 12.49 -4.94
N ASP A 91 13.99 11.89 -5.81
CA ASP A 91 15.40 11.57 -5.56
C ASP A 91 16.30 12.32 -6.55
N ASP A 92 17.32 13.00 -6.02
CA ASP A 92 18.36 13.74 -6.77
C ASP A 92 17.89 14.85 -7.74
N ILE A 93 16.73 15.47 -7.49
CA ILE A 93 16.29 16.65 -8.27
C ILE A 93 17.14 17.88 -7.92
N GLY A 94 17.81 18.46 -8.91
CA GLY A 94 18.51 19.73 -8.80
C GLY A 94 17.58 20.94 -8.76
N TRP A 95 18.03 22.02 -8.13
CA TRP A 95 17.26 23.27 -8.01
C TRP A 95 16.77 23.85 -9.36
N GLY A 96 17.57 23.67 -10.42
CA GLY A 96 17.26 24.10 -11.79
C GLY A 96 16.61 23.03 -12.66
N ASP A 97 16.14 21.91 -12.09
CA ASP A 97 15.59 20.77 -12.86
C ASP A 97 14.07 20.75 -12.94
N LEU A 98 13.42 21.75 -12.34
CA LEU A 98 11.97 21.96 -12.44
C LEU A 98 11.68 23.13 -13.38
N GLY A 99 10.58 23.05 -14.12
CA GLY A 99 10.15 24.09 -15.07
C GLY A 99 10.08 25.46 -14.39
N TYR A 100 9.44 25.53 -13.22
CA TYR A 100 9.41 26.76 -12.42
C TYR A 100 10.77 27.22 -11.86
N GLY A 101 11.77 26.33 -11.84
CA GLY A 101 13.15 26.57 -11.39
C GLY A 101 14.11 26.97 -12.52
N GLY A 102 13.63 27.00 -13.77
CA GLY A 102 14.43 27.36 -14.94
C GLY A 102 15.00 26.17 -15.71
N ALA A 103 14.41 24.98 -15.56
CA ALA A 103 14.76 23.84 -16.39
C ALA A 103 14.54 24.12 -17.87
N GLU A 104 15.36 23.48 -18.71
CA GLU A 104 15.28 23.61 -20.16
C GLU A 104 14.05 22.89 -20.72
N TYR A 105 13.45 21.98 -19.95
CA TYR A 105 12.26 21.18 -20.26
C TYR A 105 11.12 21.48 -19.26
N PRO A 106 9.85 21.31 -19.66
CA PRO A 106 8.72 21.56 -18.77
C PRO A 106 8.56 20.45 -17.73
N THR A 107 8.08 20.80 -16.52
CA THR A 107 7.54 19.84 -15.55
C THR A 107 6.11 20.25 -15.24
N THR A 108 5.21 19.98 -16.18
CA THR A 108 3.88 20.60 -16.23
C THR A 108 3.04 20.25 -15.00
N ASN A 109 3.01 18.98 -14.60
CA ASN A 109 2.20 18.54 -13.47
C ASN A 109 2.74 19.08 -12.13
N ILE A 110 4.06 19.06 -11.95
CA ILE A 110 4.73 19.62 -10.76
C ILE A 110 4.54 21.13 -10.69
N ASP A 111 4.68 21.84 -11.81
CA ASP A 111 4.49 23.29 -11.89
C ASP A 111 3.03 23.66 -11.55
N MET A 112 2.06 22.84 -11.97
CA MET A 112 0.65 23.03 -11.62
C MET A 112 0.39 22.87 -10.11
N LEU A 113 1.05 21.93 -9.43
CA LEU A 113 0.98 21.81 -7.97
C LEU A 113 1.52 23.04 -7.25
N LYS A 114 2.58 23.66 -7.78
CA LYS A 114 3.08 24.94 -7.27
C LYS A 114 2.04 26.06 -7.47
N LEU A 115 1.37 26.11 -8.61
CA LEU A 115 0.38 27.15 -8.92
C LEU A 115 -0.89 27.04 -8.06
N SER A 116 -1.30 25.82 -7.69
CA SER A 116 -2.47 25.57 -6.84
C SER A 116 -2.16 25.47 -5.35
N GLY A 117 -0.88 25.49 -4.98
CA GLY A 117 -0.41 25.27 -3.61
C GLY A 117 0.57 26.34 -3.12
N ILE A 118 1.46 25.92 -2.21
CA ILE A 118 2.49 26.77 -1.62
C ILE A 118 3.86 26.19 -1.95
N ALA A 119 4.69 26.95 -2.68
CA ALA A 119 6.09 26.61 -2.90
C ALA A 119 7.00 27.23 -1.82
N LEU A 120 7.87 26.41 -1.25
CA LEU A 120 8.80 26.82 -0.20
C LEU A 120 10.18 27.16 -0.80
N ASN A 121 10.41 28.43 -1.10
CA ASN A 121 11.70 28.90 -1.67
C ASN A 121 12.88 28.90 -0.68
N ARG A 122 12.63 28.52 0.59
CA ARG A 122 13.63 28.37 1.66
C ARG A 122 13.41 27.05 2.38
N PHE A 123 13.30 25.98 1.61
CA PHE A 123 13.23 24.60 2.08
C PHE A 123 14.61 23.96 1.94
N TYR A 124 15.06 23.26 2.98
CA TYR A 124 16.41 22.68 3.04
C TYR A 124 16.32 21.20 3.35
N ALA A 125 17.12 20.42 2.61
CA ALA A 125 17.32 19.00 2.83
C ALA A 125 18.80 18.74 3.20
N HIS A 126 19.10 17.53 3.68
CA HIS A 126 20.48 17.08 3.83
C HIS A 126 21.06 16.69 2.46
N GLU A 127 22.39 16.71 2.36
CA GLU A 127 23.13 16.28 1.15
C GLU A 127 22.94 14.80 0.82
N SER A 128 22.64 13.97 1.81
CA SER A 128 22.39 12.54 1.64
C SER A 128 20.90 12.21 1.68
N GLY A 129 20.44 11.39 0.72
CA GLY A 129 19.06 10.92 0.67
C GLY A 129 18.62 10.19 1.94
N SER A 130 19.47 9.36 2.54
CA SER A 130 19.17 8.68 3.82
C SER A 130 19.05 9.66 4.97
N ALA A 131 19.94 10.66 5.07
CA ALA A 131 19.86 11.68 6.12
C ALA A 131 18.60 12.56 5.99
N THR A 132 18.21 12.89 4.76
CA THR A 132 16.98 13.62 4.47
C THR A 132 15.75 12.79 4.83
N ARG A 133 15.65 11.54 4.37
CA ARG A 133 14.54 10.64 4.68
C ARG A 133 14.43 10.36 6.19
N SER A 134 15.56 10.21 6.89
CA SER A 134 15.55 10.03 8.34
C SER A 134 15.02 11.29 9.04
N ALA A 135 15.43 12.47 8.61
CA ALA A 135 14.95 13.73 9.20
C ALA A 135 13.45 13.94 8.94
N ILE A 136 12.96 13.60 7.75
CA ILE A 136 11.53 13.63 7.41
C ILE A 136 10.73 12.73 8.34
N LEU A 137 11.18 11.48 8.56
CA LEU A 137 10.40 10.50 9.31
C LEU A 137 10.57 10.60 10.83
N THR A 138 11.67 11.15 11.33
CA THR A 138 11.94 11.23 12.78
C THR A 138 11.79 12.63 13.35
N GLY A 139 11.87 13.67 12.51
CA GLY A 139 12.06 15.06 12.96
C GLY A 139 13.45 15.36 13.54
N VAL A 140 14.40 14.41 13.43
CA VAL A 140 15.76 14.50 13.99
C VAL A 140 16.77 14.57 12.85
N PRO A 141 17.71 15.55 12.86
CA PRO A 141 18.70 15.67 11.79
C PRO A 141 19.61 14.44 11.72
N GLY A 142 20.00 14.03 10.51
CA GLY A 142 20.72 12.77 10.29
C GLY A 142 22.01 12.60 11.10
N TYR A 143 22.75 13.68 11.38
CA TYR A 143 23.96 13.63 12.20
C TYR A 143 23.70 13.23 13.65
N ALA A 144 22.54 13.58 14.21
CA ALA A 144 22.15 13.20 15.57
C ALA A 144 21.74 11.72 15.66
N LEU A 145 21.45 11.10 14.52
CA LEU A 145 21.14 9.67 14.38
C LEU A 145 22.38 8.83 13.97
N GLY A 146 23.54 9.47 13.77
CA GLY A 146 24.74 8.80 13.25
C GLY A 146 24.68 8.48 11.75
N LEU A 147 23.77 9.13 11.00
CA LEU A 147 23.52 8.92 9.57
C LEU A 147 24.09 10.03 8.68
N GLN A 148 25.04 10.83 9.19
CA GLN A 148 25.64 11.95 8.45
C GLN A 148 26.26 11.57 7.10
N ASN A 149 26.77 10.34 6.97
CA ASN A 149 27.38 9.84 5.73
C ASN A 149 26.40 9.07 4.84
N GLY A 150 25.11 9.03 5.21
CA GLY A 150 24.11 8.20 4.54
C GLY A 150 24.23 6.71 4.83
N ILE A 151 23.33 5.94 4.22
CA ILE A 151 23.32 4.47 4.29
C ILE A 151 23.58 3.95 2.87
N ASP A 152 24.78 3.41 2.67
CA ASP A 152 25.16 2.82 1.40
C ASP A 152 24.67 1.38 1.23
N THR A 153 24.74 0.91 -0.01
CA THR A 153 24.47 -0.46 -0.40
C THR A 153 25.44 -1.43 0.29
N GLY A 154 24.92 -2.50 0.90
CA GLY A 154 25.66 -3.43 1.78
C GLY A 154 25.81 -2.98 3.24
N SER A 155 25.39 -1.77 3.62
CA SER A 155 25.52 -1.27 4.99
C SER A 155 24.56 -1.93 5.98
N ASN A 156 25.00 -2.06 7.23
CA ASN A 156 24.15 -2.45 8.36
C ASN A 156 23.59 -1.26 9.16
N ALA A 157 23.90 -0.03 8.76
CA ALA A 157 23.38 1.19 9.37
C ALA A 157 21.85 1.30 9.19
N HIS A 158 21.19 1.92 10.16
CA HIS A 158 19.74 2.04 10.23
C HIS A 158 19.36 3.18 11.18
N ILE A 159 18.12 3.67 11.09
CA ILE A 159 17.57 4.55 12.14
C ILE A 159 17.43 3.73 13.44
N PRO A 160 17.95 4.22 14.59
CA PRO A 160 17.78 3.56 15.89
C PRO A 160 16.32 3.18 16.18
N LEU A 161 16.12 2.02 16.81
CA LEU A 161 14.78 1.46 17.07
C LEU A 161 14.02 2.18 18.20
N ASP A 162 14.72 2.93 19.04
CA ASP A 162 14.15 3.76 20.11
C ASP A 162 13.68 5.13 19.62
N VAL A 163 13.92 5.47 18.34
CA VAL A 163 13.41 6.67 17.69
C VAL A 163 12.15 6.33 16.91
N PRO A 164 10.96 6.79 17.36
CA PRO A 164 9.71 6.51 16.67
C PRO A 164 9.64 7.25 15.33
N LEU A 165 9.07 6.60 14.33
CA LEU A 165 8.84 7.24 13.03
C LEU A 165 7.44 7.87 12.94
N LEU A 166 7.31 8.90 12.10
CA LEU A 166 6.06 9.56 11.75
C LEU A 166 4.89 8.60 11.48
N PRO A 167 5.00 7.56 10.62
CA PRO A 167 3.91 6.60 10.41
C PRO A 167 3.52 5.84 11.69
N GLU A 168 4.48 5.51 12.57
CA GLU A 168 4.17 4.87 13.86
C GLU A 168 3.32 5.79 14.73
N LEU A 169 3.67 7.08 14.78
CA LEU A 169 2.95 8.09 15.55
C LEU A 169 1.56 8.35 14.95
N LEU A 170 1.44 8.53 13.62
CA LEU A 170 0.17 8.73 12.94
C LEU A 170 -0.79 7.57 13.18
N ARG A 171 -0.29 6.33 13.04
CA ARG A 171 -1.10 5.13 13.29
C ARG A 171 -1.51 5.02 14.76
N ALA A 172 -0.56 5.14 15.69
CA ALA A 172 -0.82 4.94 17.12
C ALA A 172 -1.68 6.04 17.75
N GLN A 173 -1.55 7.29 17.29
CA GLN A 173 -2.21 8.44 17.90
C GLN A 173 -3.49 8.87 17.18
N ARG A 174 -3.56 8.64 15.86
CA ARG A 174 -4.64 9.16 15.00
C ARG A 174 -5.30 8.10 14.12
N GLY A 175 -4.83 6.85 14.18
CA GLY A 175 -5.45 5.73 13.47
C GLY A 175 -5.29 5.78 11.95
N TYR A 176 -4.26 6.46 11.44
CA TYR A 176 -4.00 6.51 10.00
C TYR A 176 -3.72 5.12 9.44
N ALA A 177 -4.27 4.82 8.26
CA ALA A 177 -3.79 3.74 7.40
C ALA A 177 -2.48 4.21 6.74
N THR A 178 -1.41 3.45 6.91
CA THR A 178 -0.05 3.89 6.53
C THR A 178 0.52 3.04 5.41
N HIS A 179 0.93 3.69 4.33
CA HIS A 179 1.44 3.03 3.14
C HIS A 179 2.74 3.68 2.68
N MET A 180 3.68 2.86 2.24
CA MET A 180 4.91 3.33 1.60
C MET A 180 5.09 2.66 0.25
N VAL A 181 5.40 3.45 -0.78
CA VAL A 181 5.73 2.95 -2.11
C VAL A 181 7.06 3.56 -2.57
N GLY A 182 8.03 2.72 -2.95
CA GLY A 182 9.31 3.13 -3.50
C GLY A 182 10.51 3.01 -2.54
N LYS A 183 11.43 3.98 -2.58
CA LYS A 183 12.76 3.93 -1.93
C LYS A 183 12.69 4.09 -0.41
N TRP A 184 13.17 3.07 0.32
CA TRP A 184 13.35 3.13 1.77
C TRP A 184 14.69 3.78 2.17
N SER A 185 15.82 3.11 1.95
CA SER A 185 17.17 3.62 2.22
C SER A 185 17.43 4.04 3.68
N LEU A 186 16.77 3.39 4.66
CA LEU A 186 16.85 3.73 6.09
C LEU A 186 17.22 2.55 7.01
N GLY A 187 17.69 1.45 6.41
CA GLY A 187 18.15 0.24 7.09
C GLY A 187 17.38 -1.00 6.67
N TYR A 188 18.11 -2.09 6.40
CA TYR A 188 17.52 -3.32 5.84
C TYR A 188 18.31 -4.59 6.18
N SER A 189 19.35 -4.49 7.00
CA SER A 189 20.13 -5.65 7.43
C SER A 189 19.33 -6.64 8.29
N ARG A 190 18.17 -6.20 8.81
CA ARG A 190 17.17 -7.01 9.52
C ARG A 190 15.76 -6.44 9.27
N PHE A 191 14.73 -7.27 9.40
CA PHE A 191 13.34 -6.86 9.18
C PHE A 191 12.86 -5.81 10.18
N GLU A 192 13.42 -5.72 11.39
CA GLU A 192 13.09 -4.67 12.35
C GLU A 192 13.38 -3.26 11.82
N TYR A 193 14.25 -3.14 10.81
CA TYR A 193 14.62 -1.87 10.20
C TYR A 193 13.79 -1.53 8.95
N THR A 194 12.99 -2.47 8.44
CA THR A 194 12.22 -2.30 7.20
C THR A 194 10.88 -1.60 7.44
N PRO A 195 10.27 -0.98 6.41
CA PRO A 195 9.08 -0.12 6.55
C PRO A 195 7.92 -0.73 7.37
N THR A 196 7.63 -2.02 7.16
CA THR A 196 6.53 -2.74 7.84
C THR A 196 6.71 -2.89 9.34
N ARG A 197 7.96 -2.84 9.83
CA ARG A 197 8.30 -2.86 11.26
C ARG A 197 8.57 -1.47 11.81
N ARG A 198 8.45 -0.44 10.99
CA ARG A 198 8.72 0.97 11.30
C ARG A 198 7.51 1.87 11.02
N GLY A 199 6.32 1.30 11.16
CA GLY A 199 5.06 2.03 11.23
C GLY A 199 4.20 1.99 9.98
N PHE A 200 4.69 1.48 8.85
CA PHE A 200 3.88 1.33 7.65
C PHE A 200 3.09 0.01 7.68
N ASP A 201 1.80 0.06 7.38
CA ASP A 201 0.95 -1.14 7.29
C ASP A 201 1.22 -1.92 6.00
N THR A 202 1.55 -1.22 4.90
CA THR A 202 1.98 -1.85 3.65
C THR A 202 3.20 -1.19 3.03
N PHE A 203 4.00 -1.99 2.35
CA PHE A 203 5.17 -1.56 1.59
C PHE A 203 5.24 -2.24 0.22
N LEU A 204 5.50 -1.47 -0.83
CA LEU A 204 5.99 -1.98 -2.11
C LEU A 204 7.16 -1.11 -2.55
N GLY A 205 8.35 -1.68 -2.70
CA GLY A 205 9.50 -0.88 -3.09
C GLY A 205 10.81 -1.59 -2.91
N PHE A 206 11.85 -0.80 -2.70
CA PHE A 206 13.22 -1.27 -2.56
C PHE A 206 13.87 -0.70 -1.31
N HIS A 207 14.78 -1.47 -0.72
CA HIS A 207 15.38 -1.15 0.57
C HIS A 207 16.69 -0.38 0.45
N GLN A 208 17.43 -0.65 -0.61
CA GLN A 208 18.77 -0.16 -0.89
C GLN A 208 18.75 1.31 -1.36
N ARG A 209 19.94 1.85 -1.61
CA ARG A 209 20.13 3.22 -2.09
C ARG A 209 19.57 3.45 -3.49
N TYR A 210 19.64 2.46 -4.38
CA TYR A 210 19.14 2.56 -5.74
C TYR A 210 18.89 1.17 -6.31
N ILE A 211 18.15 1.11 -7.42
CA ILE A 211 17.91 -0.09 -8.20
C ILE A 211 18.01 0.23 -9.71
N ASP A 212 18.28 -0.80 -10.51
CA ASP A 212 18.00 -0.80 -11.95
C ASP A 212 16.49 -0.64 -12.15
N TYR A 213 16.09 0.26 -13.05
CA TYR A 213 14.68 0.63 -13.24
C TYR A 213 13.86 -0.46 -13.94
N TRP A 214 14.50 -1.47 -14.55
CA TRP A 214 13.83 -2.52 -15.31
C TRP A 214 13.93 -3.88 -14.63
N HIS A 215 15.06 -4.14 -13.98
CA HIS A 215 15.38 -5.42 -13.35
C HIS A 215 15.32 -5.36 -11.82
N TYR A 216 15.14 -4.17 -11.25
CA TYR A 216 15.04 -3.91 -9.81
C TYR A 216 16.23 -4.44 -9.01
N SER A 217 17.41 -4.46 -9.62
CA SER A 217 18.64 -4.94 -9.00
C SER A 217 19.49 -3.78 -8.47
N ALA A 218 20.01 -3.93 -7.27
CA ALA A 218 21.03 -3.07 -6.70
C ALA A 218 22.42 -3.65 -6.98
N THR A 219 23.38 -2.79 -7.29
CA THR A 219 24.78 -3.20 -7.47
C THR A 219 25.62 -2.74 -6.29
N ILE A 220 26.44 -3.65 -5.77
CA ILE A 220 27.40 -3.41 -4.70
C ILE A 220 28.79 -3.49 -5.32
N GLN A 221 29.60 -2.48 -5.09
CA GLN A 221 31.02 -2.52 -5.40
C GLN A 221 31.77 -2.90 -4.13
N GLU A 222 32.21 -4.15 -4.02
CA GLU A 222 32.82 -4.68 -2.81
C GLU A 222 34.25 -5.15 -3.07
N ARG A 223 35.15 -4.83 -2.14
CA ARG A 223 36.49 -5.42 -2.06
C ARG A 223 36.47 -6.40 -0.90
N LEU A 224 36.53 -7.70 -1.20
CA LEU A 224 36.35 -8.76 -0.20
C LEU A 224 37.51 -8.84 0.80
N ASP A 225 38.70 -8.37 0.41
CA ASP A 225 39.92 -8.32 1.21
C ASP A 225 40.90 -7.28 0.63
N ALA A 226 41.85 -6.80 1.43
CA ALA A 226 42.73 -5.68 1.03
C ALA A 226 43.43 -5.91 -0.32
N ASP A 227 43.75 -7.17 -0.62
CA ASP A 227 44.49 -7.59 -1.79
C ASP A 227 43.61 -8.04 -2.98
N SER A 228 42.27 -8.14 -2.83
CA SER A 228 41.40 -8.51 -3.95
C SER A 228 41.04 -7.36 -4.86
N ASP A 229 40.82 -7.70 -6.13
CA ASP A 229 40.16 -6.80 -7.06
C ASP A 229 38.73 -6.52 -6.60
N ILE A 230 38.28 -5.31 -6.93
CA ILE A 230 36.91 -4.91 -6.64
C ILE A 230 35.94 -5.78 -7.45
N GLN A 231 35.01 -6.44 -6.76
CA GLN A 231 33.94 -7.21 -7.37
C GLN A 231 32.65 -6.40 -7.41
N MET A 232 31.89 -6.57 -8.50
CA MET A 232 30.52 -6.08 -8.58
C MET A 232 29.56 -7.21 -8.23
N LEU A 233 28.90 -7.09 -7.09
CA LEU A 233 27.82 -7.98 -6.69
C LEU A 233 26.49 -7.36 -7.12
N VAL A 234 25.63 -8.15 -7.75
CA VAL A 234 24.30 -7.70 -8.19
C VAL A 234 23.26 -8.50 -7.42
N GLY A 235 22.35 -7.79 -6.74
CA GLY A 235 21.28 -8.39 -5.95
C GLY A 235 19.93 -7.81 -6.33
N TYR A 236 18.91 -8.65 -6.43
CA TYR A 236 17.54 -8.20 -6.65
C TYR A 236 16.99 -7.56 -5.36
N ASP A 237 16.36 -6.38 -5.47
CA ASP A 237 15.90 -5.60 -4.32
C ASP A 237 14.49 -5.03 -4.52
N LEU A 238 13.54 -5.86 -4.97
CA LEU A 238 12.12 -5.50 -4.98
C LEU A 238 11.34 -6.31 -3.95
N TRP A 239 10.58 -5.61 -3.12
CA TRP A 239 9.90 -6.17 -1.96
C TRP A 239 8.45 -5.73 -1.92
N ARG A 240 7.59 -6.66 -1.51
CA ARG A 240 6.22 -6.38 -1.07
C ARG A 240 6.12 -6.83 0.37
N ASN A 241 6.03 -5.86 1.28
CA ASN A 241 6.19 -6.08 2.71
C ASN A 241 7.53 -6.80 2.99
N GLU A 242 7.52 -7.89 3.76
CA GLU A 242 8.73 -8.65 4.16
C GLU A 242 9.08 -9.78 3.18
N LYS A 243 8.56 -9.75 1.95
CA LYS A 243 8.81 -10.77 0.93
C LYS A 243 9.36 -10.16 -0.35
N VAL A 244 10.33 -10.84 -0.95
CA VAL A 244 10.78 -10.55 -2.31
C VAL A 244 9.58 -10.62 -3.26
N TYR A 245 9.40 -9.58 -4.06
CA TYR A 245 8.27 -9.46 -4.97
C TYR A 245 8.76 -9.58 -6.41
N GLN A 246 8.09 -10.40 -7.21
CA GLN A 246 8.32 -10.50 -8.65
C GLN A 246 7.07 -10.01 -9.38
N PRO A 247 7.14 -8.91 -10.16
CA PRO A 247 6.00 -8.43 -10.92
C PRO A 247 5.55 -9.44 -11.96
N GLU A 248 4.24 -9.50 -12.21
CA GLU A 248 3.67 -10.37 -13.24
C GLU A 248 4.03 -9.86 -14.65
N VAL A 249 4.02 -8.55 -14.83
CA VAL A 249 4.48 -7.86 -16.04
C VAL A 249 6.00 -7.85 -16.02
N LYS A 250 6.61 -8.61 -16.94
CA LYS A 250 8.06 -8.63 -17.10
C LYS A 250 8.54 -7.32 -17.70
N MET A 251 9.68 -6.82 -17.22
CA MET A 251 10.32 -5.59 -17.73
C MET A 251 9.42 -4.35 -17.62
N GLN A 252 8.53 -4.29 -16.62
CA GLN A 252 7.80 -3.06 -16.33
C GLN A 252 8.76 -2.02 -15.75
N TYR A 253 8.66 -0.77 -16.19
CA TYR A 253 9.50 0.28 -15.63
C TYR A 253 9.16 0.50 -14.15
N ALA A 254 10.16 0.68 -13.28
CA ALA A 254 9.95 0.74 -11.82
C ALA A 254 8.95 1.82 -11.40
N THR A 255 8.96 2.97 -12.06
CA THR A 255 8.07 4.09 -11.72
C THR A 255 6.64 3.82 -12.14
N GLU A 256 6.42 3.18 -13.29
CA GLU A 256 5.09 2.71 -13.70
C GLU A 256 4.55 1.66 -12.72
N LEU A 257 5.40 0.69 -12.32
CA LEU A 257 5.02 -0.33 -11.34
C LEU A 257 4.59 0.31 -10.02
N PHE A 258 5.31 1.33 -9.56
CA PHE A 258 4.98 2.03 -8.33
C PHE A 258 3.74 2.91 -8.47
N ASP A 259 3.54 3.58 -9.61
CA ASP A 259 2.33 4.34 -9.90
C ASP A 259 1.08 3.47 -9.91
N ASP A 260 1.13 2.33 -10.60
CA ASP A 260 0.02 1.38 -10.66
C ASP A 260 -0.38 0.91 -9.25
N HIS A 261 0.62 0.68 -8.40
CA HIS A 261 0.37 0.27 -7.02
C HIS A 261 -0.20 1.40 -6.18
N VAL A 262 0.32 2.63 -6.30
CA VAL A 262 -0.24 3.80 -5.61
C VAL A 262 -1.69 4.03 -6.03
N GLY A 263 -1.99 4.00 -7.33
CA GLY A 263 -3.35 4.11 -7.83
C GLY A 263 -4.25 3.02 -7.27
N SER A 264 -3.78 1.77 -7.24
CA SER A 264 -4.51 0.64 -6.66
C SER A 264 -4.75 0.81 -5.15
N LEU A 265 -3.80 1.37 -4.40
CA LEU A 265 -3.95 1.63 -2.96
C LEU A 265 -5.04 2.69 -2.72
N ILE A 266 -5.01 3.79 -3.48
CA ILE A 266 -6.00 4.87 -3.38
C ILE A 266 -7.39 4.33 -3.74
N ASP A 267 -7.52 3.65 -4.88
CA ASP A 267 -8.78 3.08 -5.34
C ASP A 267 -9.34 2.08 -4.32
N ALA A 268 -8.49 1.22 -3.75
CA ALA A 268 -8.91 0.24 -2.74
C ALA A 268 -9.32 0.91 -1.42
N HIS A 269 -8.63 1.97 -1.01
CA HIS A 269 -8.96 2.71 0.21
C HIS A 269 -10.33 3.37 0.09
N VAL A 270 -10.58 4.10 -1.01
CA VAL A 270 -11.86 4.77 -1.29
C VAL A 270 -13.02 3.77 -1.43
N ALA A 271 -12.76 2.58 -1.98
CA ALA A 271 -13.76 1.53 -2.12
C ALA A 271 -14.00 0.69 -0.84
N SER A 272 -13.19 0.87 0.20
CA SER A 272 -13.25 0.06 1.42
C SER A 272 -14.37 0.49 2.37
N GLU A 273 -14.70 -0.38 3.33
CA GLU A 273 -15.59 -0.05 4.46
C GLU A 273 -14.98 0.98 5.43
N HIS A 274 -13.70 1.33 5.22
CA HIS A 274 -12.93 2.29 6.01
C HIS A 274 -12.50 3.50 5.19
N ALA A 275 -13.27 3.89 4.17
CA ALA A 275 -12.97 5.05 3.32
C ALA A 275 -12.92 6.38 4.10
N ASP A 276 -13.45 6.42 5.32
CA ASP A 276 -13.39 7.55 6.24
C ASP A 276 -12.14 7.54 7.15
N GLN A 277 -11.35 6.46 7.11
CA GLN A 277 -10.07 6.38 7.82
C GLN A 277 -9.05 7.28 7.12
N PRO A 278 -8.32 8.16 7.84
CA PRO A 278 -7.29 8.97 7.21
C PRO A 278 -6.14 8.10 6.71
N MET A 279 -5.53 8.50 5.59
CA MET A 279 -4.45 7.75 4.94
C MET A 279 -3.15 8.56 4.98
N PHE A 280 -2.04 7.92 5.32
CA PHE A 280 -0.70 8.45 5.11
C PHE A 280 0.01 7.61 4.07
N LEU A 281 0.26 8.20 2.90
CA LEU A 281 1.00 7.57 1.81
C LEU A 281 2.33 8.30 1.62
N MET A 282 3.44 7.60 1.84
CA MET A 282 4.76 8.07 1.41
C MET A 282 5.09 7.47 0.05
N TYR A 283 5.12 8.31 -0.99
CA TYR A 283 5.50 7.92 -2.34
C TYR A 283 6.93 8.39 -2.65
N ALA A 284 7.83 7.47 -2.96
CA ALA A 284 9.25 7.72 -3.15
C ALA A 284 9.78 7.01 -4.40
N PRO A 285 9.37 7.41 -5.61
CA PRO A 285 9.85 6.77 -6.84
C PRO A 285 11.37 6.88 -6.98
N PRO A 286 12.01 5.97 -7.75
CA PRO A 286 13.45 5.99 -7.97
C PRO A 286 13.89 7.19 -8.82
N ASN A 287 12.99 7.76 -9.64
CA ASN A 287 13.31 8.95 -10.44
C ASN A 287 13.70 10.15 -9.55
N ALA A 288 14.69 10.96 -9.91
CA ALA A 288 15.54 10.91 -11.11
C ALA A 288 16.97 10.42 -10.79
N HIS A 289 17.14 9.61 -9.75
CA HIS A 289 18.44 9.12 -9.29
C HIS A 289 19.05 8.14 -10.29
N ALA A 290 20.38 8.02 -10.25
CA ALA A 290 21.13 7.04 -11.02
C ALA A 290 20.69 5.57 -10.72
N PRO A 291 20.88 4.63 -11.66
CA PRO A 291 21.44 4.79 -12.99
C PRO A 291 20.51 5.58 -13.92
N ILE A 292 21.08 6.25 -14.93
CA ILE A 292 20.29 7.01 -15.93
C ILE A 292 19.68 6.01 -16.93
N GLN A 293 18.54 5.44 -16.56
CA GLN A 293 17.78 4.47 -17.34
C GLN A 293 16.36 4.98 -17.49
N TYR A 294 15.93 5.28 -18.71
CA TYR A 294 14.68 6.01 -18.95
C TYR A 294 13.79 5.28 -19.96
N HIS A 295 12.49 5.59 -19.90
CA HIS A 295 11.54 5.17 -20.91
C HIS A 295 11.69 6.06 -22.15
N TYR A 296 11.70 5.47 -23.35
CA TYR A 296 11.91 6.21 -24.62
C TYR A 296 10.72 7.07 -25.04
N GLU A 297 9.61 7.04 -24.31
CA GLU A 297 8.40 7.82 -24.60
C GLU A 297 8.65 9.31 -24.72
N TYR A 298 9.61 9.86 -23.98
CA TYR A 298 9.93 11.29 -23.97
C TYR A 298 11.19 11.66 -24.79
N ASP A 299 11.73 10.72 -25.59
CA ASP A 299 13.01 10.96 -26.29
C ASP A 299 12.87 12.07 -27.34
N SER A 300 11.70 12.21 -27.97
CA SER A 300 11.40 13.30 -28.90
C SER A 300 11.35 14.66 -28.21
N GLU A 301 10.73 14.72 -27.04
CA GLU A 301 10.53 15.91 -26.23
C GLU A 301 11.88 16.40 -25.72
N CYS A 302 12.80 15.50 -25.37
CA CYS A 302 14.13 15.83 -24.87
C CYS A 302 15.21 15.91 -25.97
N ALA A 303 14.86 15.73 -27.25
CA ALA A 303 15.82 15.60 -28.36
C ALA A 303 16.64 16.87 -28.59
N TYR A 304 16.07 18.06 -28.41
CA TYR A 304 16.77 19.34 -28.63
C TYR A 304 17.96 19.51 -27.67
N ILE A 305 17.90 18.93 -26.47
CA ILE A 305 19.02 18.92 -25.51
C ILE A 305 20.14 18.00 -26.02
N ARG A 306 19.79 16.86 -26.63
CA ARG A 306 20.79 15.99 -27.25
C ARG A 306 21.49 16.69 -28.41
N GLU A 307 20.77 17.52 -29.16
CA GLU A 307 21.30 18.29 -30.30
C GLU A 307 22.30 19.38 -29.88
N THR A 308 22.29 19.86 -28.63
CA THR A 308 23.34 20.76 -28.10
C THR A 308 24.64 20.01 -27.77
N GLY A 309 24.63 18.67 -27.80
CA GLY A 309 25.75 17.81 -27.42
C GLY A 309 25.65 17.27 -25.99
N GLU A 310 24.60 17.61 -25.24
CA GLU A 310 24.45 17.24 -23.83
C GLU A 310 23.64 15.94 -23.65
N LEU A 311 24.23 14.81 -24.09
CA LEU A 311 23.56 13.50 -24.10
C LEU A 311 23.01 13.10 -22.71
N ILE A 312 23.81 13.14 -21.66
CA ILE A 312 23.37 12.75 -20.30
C ILE A 312 22.23 13.66 -19.82
N ARG A 313 22.27 14.96 -20.15
CA ARG A 313 21.20 15.91 -19.77
C ARG A 313 19.89 15.59 -20.48
N SER A 314 19.95 15.20 -21.75
CA SER A 314 18.77 14.74 -22.51
C SER A 314 18.19 13.45 -21.92
N GLN A 315 19.03 12.51 -21.50
CA GLN A 315 18.58 11.28 -20.83
C GLN A 315 17.96 11.58 -19.45
N TYR A 316 18.54 12.51 -18.69
CA TYR A 316 17.98 12.98 -17.43
C TYR A 316 16.64 13.72 -17.62
N CYS A 317 16.49 14.49 -18.70
CA CYS A 317 15.21 15.09 -19.08
C CYS A 317 14.12 14.02 -19.20
N ASN A 318 14.41 12.87 -19.80
CA ASN A 318 13.44 11.77 -19.89
C ASN A 318 13.03 11.24 -18.49
N LEU A 319 13.98 11.11 -17.55
CA LEU A 319 13.66 10.74 -16.16
C LEU A 319 12.75 11.78 -15.49
N MET A 320 12.98 13.06 -15.76
CA MET A 320 12.17 14.14 -15.21
C MET A 320 10.77 14.20 -15.82
N GLN A 321 10.63 13.94 -17.12
CA GLN A 321 9.33 13.84 -17.78
C GLN A 321 8.51 12.67 -17.21
N GLU A 322 9.15 11.50 -17.00
CA GLU A 322 8.48 10.35 -16.39
C GLU A 322 8.04 10.64 -14.94
N LEU A 323 8.88 11.32 -14.15
CA LEU A 323 8.51 11.73 -12.79
C LEU A 323 7.34 12.73 -12.79
N ASP A 324 7.36 13.71 -13.70
CA ASP A 324 6.27 14.67 -13.84
C ASP A 324 4.96 13.99 -14.24
N ALA A 325 5.01 13.08 -15.22
CA ALA A 325 3.86 12.29 -15.64
C ALA A 325 3.33 11.39 -14.51
N SER A 326 4.21 10.74 -13.75
CA SER A 326 3.88 9.95 -12.56
C SER A 326 3.13 10.78 -11.52
N ILE A 327 3.63 11.98 -11.21
CA ILE A 327 2.94 12.90 -10.29
C ILE A 327 1.59 13.34 -10.87
N GLY A 328 1.49 13.57 -12.18
CA GLY A 328 0.23 13.86 -12.86
C GLY A 328 -0.81 12.73 -12.72
N ARG A 329 -0.38 11.47 -12.91
CA ARG A 329 -1.22 10.27 -12.71
C ARG A 329 -1.72 10.17 -11.27
N LEU A 330 -0.83 10.42 -10.30
CA LEU A 330 -1.17 10.41 -8.88
C LEU A 330 -2.19 11.50 -8.52
N VAL A 331 -2.01 12.74 -8.98
CA VAL A 331 -2.92 13.85 -8.71
C VAL A 331 -4.29 13.65 -9.37
N GLY A 332 -4.33 12.90 -10.47
CA GLY A 332 -5.57 12.57 -11.17
C GLY A 332 -6.42 11.46 -10.52
N LYS A 333 -5.94 10.81 -9.47
CA LYS A 333 -6.64 9.77 -8.70
C LYS A 333 -7.49 10.37 -7.58
#